data_AF-A0A7V9I661-F1
#
_entry.id   AF-A0A7V9I661-F1
#
_cell.length_a   1.000
_cell.length_b   1.000
_cell.length_c   1.000
_cell.angle_alpha   90.00
_cell.angle_beta   90.00
_cell.angle_gamma   90.00
#
_symmetry.space_group_name_H-M   'P 1'
#
loop_
_entity.id
_entity.type
_entity.pdbx_description
1 polymer ?
#
loop_
_entity_poly.entity_id
_entity_poly.type
_entity_poly.pdbx_seq_one_letter_code
_entity_poly.pdbx_strand_id
1 'polypeptide(L)' 'PGISIGGHLGGLAGGALGVLALSRFGRAHAAYGRPGVVGVVGLLAVGLASVALAYWRVQPYIT' A
#
# COMPACT_ATOMS: atom_id res chain seq x y z
N PRO A 1 8.05 -5.09 -20.83
CA PRO A 1 6.88 -5.44 -21.68
C PRO A 1 6.15 -6.62 -21.03
N GLY A 2 4.83 -6.56 -20.84
CA GLY A 2 4.03 -7.64 -20.22
C GLY A 2 3.41 -7.34 -18.84
N ILE A 3 3.66 -6.16 -18.25
CA ILE A 3 3.02 -5.73 -16.99
C ILE A 3 1.91 -4.73 -17.32
N SER A 4 0.69 -5.00 -16.87
CA SER A 4 -0.48 -4.12 -17.07
C SER A 4 -0.21 -2.69 -16.56
N ILE A 5 -0.75 -1.69 -17.26
CA ILE A 5 -0.74 -0.28 -16.81
C ILE A 5 -1.32 -0.16 -15.40
N GLY A 6 -2.39 -0.91 -15.10
CA GLY A 6 -2.97 -0.95 -13.76
C GLY A 6 -2.01 -1.50 -12.70
N GLY A 7 -1.16 -2.47 -13.05
CA GLY A 7 -0.14 -3.01 -12.15
C GLY A 7 0.97 -2.00 -11.86
N HIS A 8 1.39 -1.22 -12.86
CA HIS A 8 2.36 -0.14 -12.65
C HIS A 8 1.81 0.99 -11.80
N LEU A 9 0.64 1.52 -12.15
CA LEU A 9 0.03 2.63 -11.41
C LEU A 9 -0.37 2.20 -9.99
N GLY A 10 -0.91 0.99 -9.85
CA GLY A 10 -1.22 0.41 -8.54
C GLY A 10 0.02 0.20 -7.68
N GLY A 11 1.13 -0.27 -8.28
CA GLY A 11 2.41 -0.41 -7.59
C GLY A 11 2.99 0.94 -7.13
N LEU A 12 2.93 1.97 -7.98
CA LEU A 12 3.37 3.32 -7.61
C LEU A 12 2.52 3.92 -6.49
N ALA A 13 1.20 3.82 -6.60
CA ALA A 13 0.29 4.32 -5.56
C ALA A 13 0.47 3.57 -4.24
N GLY A 14 0.50 2.23 -4.27
CA GLY A 14 0.72 1.41 -3.09
C GLY A 14 2.07 1.66 -2.43
N GLY A 15 3.14 1.79 -3.23
CA GLY A 15 4.47 2.15 -2.75
C GLY A 15 4.52 3.52 -2.09
N ALA A 16 3.90 4.53 -2.70
CA ALA A 16 3.82 5.88 -2.14
C ALA A 16 3.05 5.90 -0.80
N LEU A 17 1.91 5.21 -0.73
CA LEU A 17 1.15 5.06 0.51
C LEU A 17 1.94 4.34 1.59
N GLY A 18 2.70 3.29 1.23
CA GLY A 18 3.59 2.58 2.15
C GLY A 18 4.70 3.48 2.72
N VAL A 19 5.33 4.29 1.87
CA VAL A 19 6.35 5.27 2.31
C VAL A 19 5.75 6.35 3.20
N LEU A 20 4.55 6.84 2.88
CA LEU A 20 3.85 7.82 3.72
C LEU A 20 3.52 7.24 5.10
N ALA A 21 3.05 5.99 5.17
CA ALA A 21 2.80 5.29 6.42
C ALA A 21 4.09 5.14 7.23
N LEU A 22 5.17 4.64 6.63
CA LEU A 22 6.48 4.48 7.28
C LEU A 22 7.07 5.82 7.75
N SER A 23 6.82 6.89 7.00
CA SER A 23 7.22 8.26 7.37
C SER A 23 6.33 8.88 8.45
N ARG A 24 5.35 8.15 9.01
CA ARG A 24 4.30 8.65 9.93
C ARG A 24 3.68 9.96 9.43
N PHE A 25 3.32 9.97 8.14
CA PHE A 25 2.81 11.13 7.40
C PHE A 25 3.76 12.34 7.46
N GLY A 26 5.03 12.11 7.13
CA GLY A 26 6.07 13.14 7.08
C GLY A 26 6.69 13.52 8.42
N ARG A 27 6.22 12.95 9.54
CA ARG A 27 6.82 13.23 10.85
C ARG A 27 8.15 12.49 11.08
N ALA A 28 8.49 11.43 10.34
CA ALA A 28 9.76 10.68 10.44
C ALA A 28 10.40 10.42 9.07
N HIS A 29 11.70 10.12 9.06
CA HIS A 29 12.35 9.55 7.89
C HIS A 29 12.01 8.07 7.73
N ALA A 30 11.37 7.69 6.62
CA ALA A 30 11.09 6.29 6.31
C ALA A 30 12.35 5.43 6.10
N ALA A 31 13.42 6.00 5.53
CA ALA A 31 14.64 5.24 5.18
C ALA A 31 15.66 5.14 6.32
N TYR A 32 15.78 6.20 7.14
CA TYR A 32 16.84 6.33 8.15
C TYR A 32 16.29 6.43 9.59
N GLY A 33 14.98 6.59 9.75
CA GLY A 33 14.33 6.62 11.06
C GLY A 33 14.03 5.21 11.57
N ARG A 34 13.96 5.03 12.89
CA ARG A 34 13.41 3.79 13.46
C ARG A 34 11.94 3.65 13.03
N PRO A 35 11.55 2.54 12.41
CA PRO A 35 10.15 2.31 12.06
C PRO A 35 9.33 2.29 13.35
N GLY A 36 8.52 3.33 13.54
CA GLY A 36 7.61 3.42 14.68
C GLY A 36 6.44 2.46 14.50
N VAL A 37 5.84 2.01 15.61
CA VAL A 37 4.67 1.11 15.60
C VAL A 37 3.56 1.62 14.68
N VAL A 38 3.29 2.92 14.72
CA VAL A 38 2.29 3.57 13.85
C VAL A 38 2.59 3.39 12.37
N GLY A 39 3.86 3.45 11.96
CA GLY A 39 4.25 3.29 10.56
C GLY A 39 4.11 1.85 10.08
N VAL A 40 4.47 0.88 10.92
CA VAL A 40 4.31 -0.55 10.62
C VAL A 40 2.83 -0.91 10.52
N VAL A 41 2.02 -0.49 11.48
CA VAL A 41 0.57 -0.71 11.46
C VAL A 41 -0.08 -0.04 10.24
N GLY A 42 0.34 1.18 9.91
CA GLY A 42 -0.13 1.87 8.70
C GLY A 42 0.21 1.11 7.42
N LEU A 43 1.43 0.58 7.29
CA LEU A 43 1.84 -0.21 6.15
C LEU A 43 1.01 -1.50 6.03
N LEU A 44 0.80 -2.20 7.14
CA LEU A 44 -0.06 -3.39 7.19
C LEU A 44 -1.49 -3.06 6.78
N ALA A 45 -2.04 -1.94 7.26
CA ALA A 45 -3.37 -1.48 6.88
C ALA A 45 -3.49 -1.22 5.36
N VAL A 46 -2.48 -0.60 4.74
CA VAL A 46 -2.44 -0.39 3.28
C VAL A 46 -2.44 -1.74 2.53
N GLY A 47 -1.64 -2.71 3.00
CA GLY A 47 -1.61 -4.05 2.41
C GLY A 47 -2.96 -4.77 2.50
N LEU A 48 -3.56 -4.80 3.70
CA LEU A 48 -4.86 -5.41 3.94
C LEU A 48 -5.97 -4.74 3.13
N ALA A 49 -6.00 -3.40 3.07
CA ALA A 49 -6.96 -2.66 2.26
C ALA A 49 -6.81 -2.97 0.77
N SER A 50 -5.59 -3.14 0.28
CA SER A 50 -5.33 -3.50 -1.12
C SER A 50 -5.89 -4.88 -1.45
N VAL A 51 -5.69 -5.86 -0.56
CA VAL A 51 -6.24 -7.21 -0.71
C VAL A 51 -7.76 -7.20 -0.63
N ALA A 52 -8.34 -6.47 0.33
CA ALA A 52 -9.79 -6.34 0.48
C ALA A 52 -10.44 -5.71 -0.77
N LEU A 53 -9.84 -4.66 -1.31
CA LEU A 53 -10.28 -4.04 -2.57
C LEU A 53 -10.20 -5.02 -3.74
N ALA A 54 -9.09 -5.76 -3.87
CA ALA A 54 -8.95 -6.76 -4.93
C ALA A 54 -10.03 -7.84 -4.86
N TYR A 55 -10.30 -8.36 -3.65
CA TYR A 55 -11.35 -9.34 -3.42
C TYR A 55 -12.74 -8.79 -3.76
N TRP A 56 -13.06 -7.58 -3.31
CA TRP A 56 -14.34 -6.95 -3.61
C TRP A 56 -14.53 -6.70 -5.11
N ARG A 57 -13.47 -6.32 -5.82
CA ARG A 57 -13.53 -6.15 -7.26
C ARG A 57 -13.74 -7.47 -8.01
N VAL A 58 -13.30 -8.59 -7.46
CA VAL A 58 -13.44 -9.92 -8.07
C VAL A 58 -14.84 -10.53 -7.86
N GLN A 59 -15.50 -10.24 -6.73
CA GLN A 59 -16.81 -10.81 -6.37
C GLN A 59 -17.88 -10.80 -7.49
N PRO A 60 -18.10 -9.71 -8.25
CA PRO A 60 -19.13 -9.66 -9.29
C PRO A 60 -18.88 -10.57 -10.50
N TYR A 61 -17.67 -11.14 -10.63
CA TYR A 61 -17.33 -12.05 -11.72
C TYR A 61 -17.52 -13.53 -11.35
N ILE A 62 -17.69 -13.81 -10.06
CA ILE A 62 -17.83 -15.16 -9.51
C ILE A 62 -19.31 -15.51 -9.26
N THR A 63 -20.20 -14.51 -9.25
CA THR A 63 -21.66 -14.64 -9.03
C THR A 63 -22.40 -14.44 -10.34
#